data_AF-A0A817KDS3-F1
#
_entry.id   AF-A0A817KDS3-F1
#
_cell.length_a   1.000
_cell.length_b   1.000
_cell.length_c   1.000
_cell.angle_alpha   90.00
_cell.angle_beta   90.00
_cell.angle_gamma   90.00
#
_symmetry.space_group_name_H-M   'P 1'
#
loop_
_entity.id
_entity.type
_entity.pdbx_description
1 polymer ?
#
loop_
_entity_poly.entity_id
_entity_poly.type
_entity_poly.pdbx_seq_one_letter_code
_entity_poly.pdbx_strand_id
1 'polypeptide(L)'
;MTALEDISATTSSRNEASYNLVEQDLNAFQETYSINNVVVDLREFQSLLSKIEDLIKQTHIPDFPEEAFVIETHSLCLSLKNLSTAVEYNCFKLMSNIKSNRGNVINKEKAQFISRDPYDNKKYNDDELRYLVTYGPNHEILSSYPQNLDLKRKKKQSSFNSSWYNDFPYLEYSIKNDSVFCFCCRLFGVAPGGEHAQD
;
A
#
# COMPACT_ATOMS: atom_id res chain seq x y z
N MET A 1 61.28 5.20 -14.96
CA MET A 1 60.49 4.14 -14.33
C MET A 1 59.02 4.53 -14.17
N THR A 2 58.52 5.51 -14.93
CA THR A 2 57.19 6.13 -14.75
C THR A 2 56.17 5.75 -15.83
N ALA A 3 56.60 5.50 -17.07
CA ALA A 3 55.68 5.24 -18.19
C ALA A 3 54.99 3.86 -18.17
N LEU A 4 55.55 2.85 -17.49
CA LEU A 4 54.96 1.51 -17.42
C LEU A 4 53.92 1.36 -16.31
N GLU A 5 54.05 2.12 -15.22
CA GLU A 5 53.08 2.15 -14.12
C GLU A 5 51.79 2.89 -14.55
N ASP A 6 51.92 3.97 -15.34
CA ASP A 6 50.79 4.73 -15.86
C ASP A 6 49.93 3.91 -16.85
N ILE A 7 50.54 3.04 -17.67
CA ILE A 7 49.81 2.18 -18.63
C ILE A 7 49.04 1.07 -17.90
N SER A 8 49.61 0.50 -16.84
CA SER A 8 48.95 -0.52 -16.02
C SER A 8 47.73 0.03 -15.27
N ALA A 9 47.87 1.23 -14.68
CA ALA A 9 46.76 1.90 -14.00
C ALA A 9 45.61 2.28 -14.97
N THR A 10 45.96 2.78 -16.16
CA THR A 10 44.98 3.19 -17.18
C THR A 10 44.24 1.98 -17.77
N THR A 11 44.91 0.84 -17.94
CA THR A 11 44.28 -0.40 -18.45
C THR A 11 43.40 -1.08 -17.41
N SER A 12 43.80 -1.08 -16.13
CA SER A 12 42.96 -1.57 -15.03
C SER A 12 41.69 -0.73 -14.86
N SER A 13 41.82 0.60 -14.90
CA SER A 13 40.69 1.55 -14.84
C SER A 13 39.72 1.40 -16.02
N ARG A 14 40.23 1.20 -17.25
CA ARG A 14 39.39 0.95 -18.43
C ARG A 14 38.63 -0.38 -18.36
N ASN A 15 39.26 -1.41 -17.81
CA ASN A 15 38.63 -2.71 -17.66
C ASN A 15 37.52 -2.63 -16.60
N GLU A 16 37.78 -2.06 -15.43
CA GLU A 16 36.75 -1.84 -14.40
C GLU A 16 35.57 -1.01 -14.90
N ALA A 17 35.83 0.08 -15.64
CA ALA A 17 34.76 0.88 -16.24
C ALA A 17 33.92 0.08 -17.26
N SER A 18 34.55 -0.81 -18.04
CA SER A 18 33.86 -1.66 -19.02
C SER A 18 33.02 -2.75 -18.33
N TYR A 19 33.54 -3.36 -17.26
CA TYR A 19 32.79 -4.33 -16.44
C TYR A 19 31.57 -3.67 -15.77
N ASN A 20 31.74 -2.47 -15.20
CA ASN A 20 30.65 -1.73 -14.55
C ASN A 20 29.54 -1.34 -15.53
N LEU A 21 29.88 -0.98 -16.78
CA LEU A 21 28.89 -0.68 -17.83
C LEU A 21 28.07 -1.92 -18.22
N VAL A 22 28.74 -3.08 -18.38
CA VAL A 22 28.05 -4.34 -18.72
C VAL A 22 27.12 -4.79 -17.59
N GLU A 23 27.53 -4.64 -16.33
CA GLU A 23 26.71 -4.99 -15.17
C GLU A 23 25.50 -4.06 -15.03
N GLN A 24 25.68 -2.76 -15.30
CA GLN A 24 24.60 -1.77 -15.32
C GLN A 24 23.57 -2.06 -16.43
N ASP A 25 24.02 -2.44 -17.62
CA ASP A 25 23.14 -2.81 -18.74
C ASP A 25 22.36 -4.11 -18.46
N LEU A 26 22.99 -5.08 -17.80
CA LEU A 26 22.35 -6.34 -17.40
C LEU A 26 21.25 -6.11 -16.35
N ASN A 27 21.51 -5.22 -15.38
CA ASN A 27 20.55 -4.83 -14.35
C ASN A 27 19.36 -4.06 -14.96
N ALA A 28 19.61 -3.13 -15.87
CA ALA A 28 18.56 -2.40 -16.58
C ALA A 28 17.69 -3.33 -17.44
N PHE A 29 18.29 -4.34 -18.06
CA PHE A 29 17.57 -5.37 -18.82
C PHE A 29 16.66 -6.23 -17.92
N GLN A 30 17.17 -6.68 -16.76
CA GLN A 30 16.38 -7.45 -15.78
C GLN A 30 15.23 -6.64 -15.16
N GLU A 31 15.43 -5.35 -14.91
CA GLU A 31 14.38 -4.45 -14.43
C GLU A 31 13.29 -4.25 -15.50
N THR A 32 13.69 -4.02 -16.75
CA THR A 32 12.75 -3.88 -17.88
C THR A 32 11.93 -5.15 -18.09
N TYR A 33 12.56 -6.33 -17.95
CA TYR A 33 11.87 -7.62 -18.04
C TYR A 33 10.84 -7.80 -16.91
N SER A 34 11.19 -7.46 -15.67
CA SER A 34 10.26 -7.55 -14.52
C SER A 34 9.08 -6.59 -14.64
N ILE A 35 9.30 -5.36 -15.13
CA ILE A 35 8.22 -4.39 -15.39
C ILE A 35 7.28 -4.92 -16.48
N ASN A 36 7.84 -5.49 -17.56
CA ASN A 36 7.02 -6.05 -18.64
C ASN A 36 6.09 -7.17 -18.17
N ASN A 37 6.53 -8.02 -17.24
CA ASN A 37 5.66 -9.08 -16.69
C ASN A 37 4.46 -8.48 -15.93
N VAL A 38 4.69 -7.46 -15.09
CA VAL A 38 3.60 -6.76 -14.38
C VAL A 38 2.64 -6.10 -15.38
N VAL A 39 3.17 -5.46 -16.43
CA VAL A 39 2.34 -4.81 -17.46
C VAL A 39 1.50 -5.83 -18.24
N VAL A 40 2.06 -7.00 -18.56
CA VAL A 40 1.34 -8.10 -19.23
C VAL A 40 0.20 -8.60 -18.34
N ASP A 41 0.48 -8.89 -17.07
CA ASP A 41 -0.53 -9.38 -16.13
C ASP A 41 -1.69 -8.37 -15.96
N LEU A 42 -1.38 -7.07 -15.85
CA LEU A 42 -2.40 -6.01 -15.74
C LEU A 42 -3.27 -5.90 -16.99
N ARG A 43 -2.70 -6.11 -18.18
CA ARG A 43 -3.48 -6.14 -19.44
C ARG A 43 -4.40 -7.34 -19.50
N GLU A 44 -3.93 -8.50 -19.05
CA GLU A 44 -4.77 -9.70 -18.98
C GLU A 44 -5.90 -9.53 -17.95
N PHE A 45 -5.63 -8.84 -16.83
CA PHE A 45 -6.63 -8.54 -15.81
C PHE A 45 -7.73 -7.64 -16.37
N GLN A 46 -7.35 -6.60 -17.11
CA GLN A 46 -8.28 -5.73 -17.81
C GLN A 46 -9.14 -6.51 -18.81
N SER A 47 -8.56 -7.44 -19.56
CA SER A 47 -9.28 -8.30 -20.52
C SER A 47 -10.33 -9.18 -19.83
N LEU A 48 -10.01 -9.78 -18.69
CA LEU A 48 -10.95 -10.60 -17.92
C LEU A 48 -12.11 -9.77 -17.35
N LEU A 49 -11.85 -8.55 -16.87
CA LEU A 49 -12.91 -7.63 -16.42
C LEU A 49 -13.88 -7.31 -17.55
N SER A 50 -13.37 -6.99 -18.75
CA SER A 50 -14.23 -6.72 -19.92
C SER A 50 -15.11 -7.92 -20.28
N LYS A 51 -14.61 -9.15 -20.17
CA LYS A 51 -15.42 -10.36 -20.42
C LYS A 51 -16.56 -10.51 -19.42
N ILE A 52 -16.32 -10.22 -18.13
CA ILE A 52 -17.37 -10.24 -17.11
C ILE A 52 -18.43 -9.17 -17.41
N GLU A 53 -18.01 -7.95 -17.76
CA GLU A 53 -18.93 -6.88 -18.15
C GLU A 53 -19.79 -7.27 -19.35
N ASP A 54 -19.21 -7.95 -20.35
CA ASP A 54 -19.95 -8.37 -21.53
C ASP A 54 -20.94 -9.51 -21.22
N LEU A 55 -20.60 -10.44 -20.33
CA LEU A 55 -21.55 -11.46 -19.84
C LEU A 55 -22.72 -10.83 -19.08
N ILE A 56 -22.46 -9.80 -18.27
CA ILE A 56 -23.49 -9.05 -17.56
C ILE A 56 -24.40 -8.30 -18.56
N LYS A 57 -23.86 -7.77 -19.66
CA LYS A 57 -24.67 -7.08 -20.69
C LYS A 57 -25.51 -8.05 -21.53
N GLN A 58 -25.03 -9.26 -21.76
CA GLN A 58 -25.71 -10.28 -22.57
C GLN A 58 -26.85 -10.99 -21.82
N THR A 59 -26.85 -10.94 -20.49
CA THR A 59 -27.93 -11.49 -19.69
C THR A 59 -29.13 -10.54 -19.68
N HIS A 60 -30.16 -10.87 -20.46
CA HIS A 60 -31.51 -10.35 -20.25
C HIS A 60 -31.96 -10.81 -18.87
N ILE A 61 -31.98 -9.95 -17.84
CA ILE A 61 -32.35 -10.28 -16.45
C ILE A 61 -33.67 -11.07 -16.42
N PRO A 62 -33.68 -12.41 -16.22
CA PRO A 62 -34.86 -13.10 -15.75
C PRO A 62 -34.72 -13.22 -14.22
N ASP A 63 -35.79 -13.57 -13.53
CA ASP A 63 -35.78 -13.71 -12.07
C ASP A 63 -34.79 -14.78 -11.53
N PHE A 64 -34.08 -15.52 -12.40
CA PHE A 64 -33.02 -16.46 -12.06
C PHE A 64 -31.93 -16.54 -13.15
N PRO A 65 -30.62 -16.53 -12.81
CA PRO A 65 -29.54 -16.70 -13.78
C PRO A 65 -29.45 -18.16 -14.27
N GLU A 66 -29.23 -18.36 -15.57
CA GLU A 66 -29.01 -19.69 -16.15
C GLU A 66 -27.74 -20.36 -15.60
N GLU A 67 -27.77 -21.69 -15.45
CA GLU A 67 -26.65 -22.47 -14.90
C GLU A 67 -25.32 -22.21 -15.64
N ALA A 68 -25.37 -22.07 -16.97
CA ALA A 68 -24.21 -21.75 -17.79
C ALA A 68 -23.57 -20.40 -17.42
N PHE A 69 -24.38 -19.37 -17.17
CA PHE A 69 -23.90 -18.05 -16.76
C PHE A 69 -23.19 -18.10 -15.41
N VAL A 70 -23.73 -18.85 -14.45
CA VAL A 70 -23.13 -19.01 -13.12
C VAL A 70 -21.79 -19.73 -13.21
N ILE A 71 -21.70 -20.80 -14.00
CA ILE A 71 -20.46 -21.57 -14.21
C ILE A 71 -19.38 -20.69 -14.87
N GLU A 72 -19.76 -19.96 -15.92
CA GLU A 72 -18.83 -19.11 -16.67
C GLU A 72 -18.33 -17.93 -15.82
N THR A 73 -19.23 -17.27 -15.09
CA THR A 73 -18.87 -16.20 -14.15
C THR A 73 -17.93 -16.71 -13.06
N HIS A 74 -18.22 -17.88 -12.48
CA HIS A 74 -17.36 -18.49 -11.48
C HIS A 74 -15.96 -18.81 -12.04
N SER A 75 -15.88 -19.34 -13.26
CA SER A 75 -14.60 -19.61 -13.93
C SER A 75 -13.79 -18.33 -14.15
N LEU A 76 -14.40 -17.24 -14.60
CA LEU A 76 -13.74 -15.95 -14.77
C LEU A 76 -13.25 -15.37 -13.45
N CYS A 77 -14.05 -15.47 -12.39
CA CYS A 77 -13.65 -15.05 -11.04
C CYS A 77 -12.43 -15.84 -10.51
N LEU A 78 -12.36 -17.14 -10.79
CA LEU A 78 -11.18 -17.95 -10.46
C LEU A 78 -9.94 -17.50 -11.24
N SER A 79 -10.09 -17.25 -12.54
CA SER A 79 -9.00 -16.72 -13.37
C SER A 79 -8.50 -15.36 -12.88
N LEU A 80 -9.41 -14.45 -12.50
CA LEU A 80 -9.06 -13.16 -11.90
C LEU A 80 -8.29 -13.31 -10.58
N LYS A 81 -8.71 -14.25 -9.72
CA LYS A 81 -8.02 -14.51 -8.46
C LYS A 81 -6.59 -15.02 -8.67
N ASN A 82 -6.41 -15.95 -9.60
CA ASN A 82 -5.09 -16.49 -9.94
C ASN A 82 -4.18 -15.41 -10.51
N LEU A 83 -4.71 -14.59 -11.42
CA LEU A 83 -3.97 -13.49 -12.02
C LEU A 83 -3.63 -12.40 -11.01
N SER A 84 -4.54 -12.07 -10.09
CA SER A 84 -4.26 -11.15 -8.97
C SER A 84 -3.06 -11.62 -8.15
N THR A 85 -2.95 -12.94 -7.92
CA THR A 85 -1.83 -13.53 -7.17
C THR A 85 -0.53 -13.42 -7.98
N ALA A 86 -0.59 -13.60 -9.31
CA ALA A 86 0.56 -13.43 -10.19
C ALA A 86 1.05 -11.97 -10.25
N VAL A 87 0.12 -11.01 -10.36
CA VAL A 87 0.42 -9.57 -10.29
C VAL A 87 1.10 -9.23 -8.98
N GLU A 88 0.57 -9.73 -7.86
CA GLU A 88 1.15 -9.50 -6.52
C GLU A 88 2.58 -10.05 -6.44
N TYR A 89 2.80 -11.27 -6.91
CA TYR A 89 4.13 -11.89 -6.95
C TYR A 89 5.11 -11.11 -7.82
N ASN A 90 4.71 -10.70 -9.02
CA ASN A 90 5.56 -9.96 -9.95
C ASN A 90 5.87 -8.54 -9.44
N CYS A 91 4.89 -7.89 -8.80
CA CYS A 91 5.11 -6.62 -8.10
C CYS A 91 6.10 -6.78 -6.95
N PHE A 92 5.94 -7.81 -6.11
CA PHE A 92 6.86 -8.10 -5.01
C PHE A 92 8.29 -8.33 -5.52
N LYS A 93 8.45 -9.13 -6.58
CA LYS A 93 9.75 -9.40 -7.21
C LYS A 93 10.38 -8.13 -7.79
N LEU A 94 9.59 -7.27 -8.43
CA LEU A 94 10.05 -5.98 -8.92
C LEU A 94 10.50 -5.08 -7.75
N MET A 95 9.72 -5.03 -6.67
CA MET A 95 10.06 -4.30 -5.46
C MET A 95 11.36 -4.82 -4.82
N SER A 96 11.57 -6.14 -4.76
CA SER A 96 12.83 -6.71 -4.25
C SER A 96 14.03 -6.35 -5.12
N ASN A 97 13.88 -6.33 -6.44
CA ASN A 97 14.96 -5.95 -7.35
C ASN A 97 15.33 -4.46 -7.20
N ILE A 98 14.32 -3.58 -7.12
CA ILE A 98 14.52 -2.15 -6.88
C ILE A 98 15.22 -1.90 -5.52
N LYS A 99 14.90 -2.70 -4.50
CA LYS A 99 15.52 -2.60 -3.17
C LYS A 99 16.98 -3.06 -3.15
N SER A 100 17.31 -4.13 -3.87
CA SER A 100 18.70 -4.60 -3.99
C SER A 100 19.59 -3.56 -4.70
N ASN A 101 19.05 -2.83 -5.68
CA ASN A 101 19.75 -1.74 -6.37
C ASN A 101 19.74 -0.40 -5.60
N ARG A 102 18.94 -0.28 -4.52
CA ARG A 102 18.84 0.91 -3.67
C ARG A 102 18.96 0.50 -2.20
N GLY A 103 20.17 0.13 -1.77
CA GLY A 103 20.46 -0.07 -0.36
C GLY A 103 19.86 1.08 0.47
N ASN A 104 18.99 0.73 1.43
CA ASN A 104 18.24 1.59 2.38
C ASN A 104 16.74 1.88 2.12
N VAL A 105 15.99 1.08 1.36
CA VAL A 105 14.50 1.23 1.26
C VAL A 105 13.72 0.08 1.94
N ILE A 106 14.34 -0.68 2.84
CA ILE A 106 13.71 -1.87 3.46
C ILE A 106 12.69 -1.53 4.55
N ASN A 107 12.64 -0.29 5.07
CA ASN A 107 11.73 0.06 6.17
C ASN A 107 10.30 0.46 5.75
N LYS A 108 10.00 0.60 4.44
CA LYS A 108 8.66 0.99 3.97
C LYS A 108 7.63 -0.14 3.94
N GLU A 109 8.03 -1.39 3.73
CA GLU A 109 7.06 -2.51 3.64
C GLU A 109 6.42 -2.85 4.99
N LYS A 110 7.17 -2.77 6.10
CA LYS A 110 6.55 -2.88 7.44
C LYS A 110 5.60 -1.71 7.73
N ALA A 111 5.88 -0.53 7.17
CA ALA A 111 5.04 0.64 7.37
C ALA A 111 3.69 0.57 6.61
N GLN A 112 3.63 -0.16 5.49
CA GLN A 112 2.41 -0.35 4.71
C GLN A 112 1.33 -1.19 5.42
N PHE A 113 1.72 -1.98 6.45
CA PHE A 113 0.78 -2.76 7.26
C PHE A 113 0.46 -2.12 8.63
N ILE A 114 0.86 -0.88 8.86
CA ILE A 114 0.49 -0.17 10.09
C ILE A 114 -1.01 0.14 10.02
N SER A 115 -1.77 -0.34 11.01
CA SER A 115 -3.16 0.08 11.19
C SER A 115 -3.27 1.60 11.27
N ARG A 116 -4.16 2.18 10.47
CA ARG A 116 -4.47 3.62 10.49
C ARG A 116 -5.65 3.97 11.39
N ASP A 117 -6.24 2.98 12.06
CA ASP A 117 -7.25 3.24 13.08
C ASP A 117 -6.58 3.92 14.29
N PRO A 118 -7.04 5.10 14.71
CA PRO A 118 -6.39 5.86 15.78
C PRO A 118 -6.49 5.19 17.16
N TYR A 119 -7.36 4.19 17.34
CA TYR A 119 -7.45 3.42 18.58
C TYR A 119 -6.29 2.45 18.78
N ASP A 120 -5.64 2.00 17.70
CA ASP A 120 -4.46 1.11 17.77
C ASP A 120 -3.20 1.92 18.13
N ASN A 121 -3.26 2.68 19.22
CA ASN A 121 -2.18 3.54 19.68
C ASN A 121 -1.04 2.68 20.23
N LYS A 122 0.11 2.74 19.56
CA LYS A 122 1.35 2.07 19.96
C LYS A 122 2.50 3.07 19.85
N LYS A 123 3.62 2.78 20.51
CA LYS A 123 4.86 3.49 20.27
C LYS A 123 5.35 3.18 18.84
N TYR A 124 5.36 4.19 17.98
CA TYR A 124 5.86 4.09 16.63
C TYR A 124 7.39 4.27 16.61
N ASN A 125 8.09 3.55 15.72
CA ASN A 125 9.47 3.88 15.39
C ASN A 125 9.54 5.05 14.38
N ASP A 126 10.73 5.58 14.14
CA ASP A 126 10.94 6.76 13.28
C ASP A 126 10.40 6.59 11.85
N ASP A 127 10.51 5.40 11.27
CA ASP A 127 10.02 5.15 9.90
C ASP A 127 8.51 5.00 9.85
N GLU A 128 7.91 4.34 10.85
CA GLU A 128 6.45 4.27 11.03
C GLU A 128 5.86 5.68 11.23
N LEU A 129 6.51 6.50 12.05
CA LEU A 129 6.11 7.87 12.32
C LEU A 129 6.19 8.74 11.06
N ARG A 130 7.32 8.68 10.33
CA ARG A 130 7.48 9.39 9.04
C ARG A 130 6.42 8.99 8.03
N TYR A 131 6.09 7.70 7.95
CA TYR A 131 5.03 7.20 7.08
C TYR A 131 3.67 7.79 7.46
N LEU A 132 3.29 7.73 8.73
CA LEU A 132 2.01 8.26 9.22
C LEU A 132 1.91 9.77 9.02
N VAL A 133 2.97 10.53 9.28
CA VAL A 133 3.05 11.98 9.03
C VAL A 133 2.91 12.30 7.54
N THR A 134 3.54 11.51 6.66
CA THR A 134 3.46 11.71 5.21
C THR A 134 2.04 11.48 4.70
N TYR A 135 1.32 10.49 5.25
CA TYR A 135 -0.05 10.20 4.86
C TYR A 135 -1.05 11.20 5.46
N GLY A 136 -0.79 11.66 6.67
CA GLY A 136 -1.67 12.58 7.39
C GLY A 136 -2.82 11.88 8.15
N PRO A 137 -3.73 12.68 8.73
CA PRO A 137 -4.86 12.21 9.52
C PRO A 137 -5.74 11.19 8.78
N ASN A 138 -6.29 10.22 9.50
CA ASN A 138 -7.25 9.27 8.96
C ASN A 138 -8.68 9.83 9.00
N HIS A 139 -9.17 10.34 7.87
CA HIS A 139 -10.53 10.87 7.69
C HIS A 139 -11.40 9.92 6.86
N GLU A 140 -11.70 8.75 7.41
CA GLU A 140 -12.60 7.80 6.75
C GLU A 140 -14.05 8.34 6.78
N ILE A 141 -14.62 8.57 5.59
CA ILE A 141 -16.02 9.00 5.45
C ILE A 141 -16.89 7.77 5.25
N LEU A 142 -17.71 7.46 6.27
CA LEU A 142 -18.66 6.36 6.22
C LEU A 142 -20.05 6.85 5.78
N SER A 143 -20.79 5.96 5.11
CA SER A 143 -22.21 6.18 4.83
C SER A 143 -23.06 6.26 6.11
N SER A 144 -22.62 5.57 7.17
CA SER A 144 -23.22 5.64 8.50
C SER A 144 -22.19 5.35 9.59
N TYR A 145 -22.10 6.21 10.59
CA TYR A 145 -21.29 5.99 11.79
C TYR A 145 -22.08 5.22 12.86
N PRO A 146 -21.39 4.47 13.74
CA PRO A 146 -21.96 3.89 14.95
C PRO A 146 -22.88 4.86 15.71
N GLN A 147 -24.00 4.33 16.23
CA GLN A 147 -24.98 5.10 16.99
C GLN A 147 -25.07 4.64 18.44
N ASN A 148 -24.80 5.55 19.37
CA ASN A 148 -25.11 5.38 20.78
C ASN A 148 -26.62 5.51 21.03
N LEU A 149 -27.29 4.38 21.23
CA LEU A 149 -28.73 4.31 21.41
C LEU A 149 -29.22 5.03 22.69
N ASP A 150 -28.40 5.12 23.73
CA ASP A 150 -28.75 5.83 24.96
C ASP A 150 -28.86 7.34 24.73
N LEU A 151 -27.94 7.90 23.95
CA LEU A 151 -27.98 9.30 23.54
C LEU A 151 -29.12 9.57 22.57
N LYS A 152 -29.40 8.64 21.66
CA LYS A 152 -30.53 8.72 20.72
C LYS A 152 -31.86 8.79 21.46
N ARG A 153 -32.07 7.96 22.48
CA ARG A 153 -33.28 8.00 23.34
C ARG A 153 -33.44 9.34 24.06
N LYS A 154 -32.32 10.00 24.39
CA LYS A 154 -32.29 11.32 25.01
C LYS A 154 -32.34 12.48 24.00
N LYS A 155 -32.57 12.21 22.71
CA LYS A 155 -32.54 13.19 21.60
C LYS A 155 -31.26 14.02 21.56
N LYS A 156 -30.13 13.44 21.96
CA LYS A 156 -28.80 14.05 21.85
C LYS A 156 -28.10 13.51 20.61
N GLN A 157 -27.05 14.22 20.17
CA GLN A 157 -26.17 13.69 19.14
C GLN A 157 -25.65 12.31 19.56
N SER A 158 -25.95 11.31 18.74
CA SER A 158 -25.73 9.90 19.05
C SER A 158 -24.68 9.24 18.17
N SER A 159 -24.15 9.94 17.17
CA SER A 159 -23.10 9.42 16.28
C SER A 159 -22.10 10.52 15.97
N PHE A 160 -20.91 10.08 15.56
CA PHE A 160 -19.94 10.95 14.94
C PHE A 160 -20.52 11.65 13.69
N ASN A 161 -20.06 12.87 13.43
CA ASN A 161 -20.42 13.64 12.25
C ASN A 161 -19.16 13.95 11.43
N SER A 162 -19.08 13.41 10.23
CA SER A 162 -17.94 13.62 9.32
C SER A 162 -17.73 15.08 8.93
N SER A 163 -18.75 15.94 9.05
CA SER A 163 -18.57 17.37 8.79
C SER A 163 -17.56 18.02 9.74
N TRP A 164 -17.31 17.42 10.91
CA TRP A 164 -16.32 17.89 11.87
C TRP A 164 -14.88 17.84 11.33
N TYR A 165 -14.59 17.02 10.32
CA TYR A 165 -13.28 17.02 9.67
C TYR A 165 -12.96 18.35 8.99
N ASN A 166 -13.98 19.11 8.57
CA ASN A 166 -13.78 20.42 7.95
C ASN A 166 -13.31 21.46 8.98
N ASP A 167 -13.89 21.42 10.18
CA ASP A 167 -13.59 22.37 11.25
C ASP A 167 -12.33 21.96 12.03
N PHE A 168 -12.04 20.66 12.09
CA PHE A 168 -10.92 20.08 12.83
C PHE A 168 -10.07 19.16 11.93
N PRO A 169 -9.13 19.72 11.14
CA PRO A 169 -8.35 18.95 10.16
C PRO A 169 -7.44 17.86 10.72
N TYR A 170 -7.22 17.83 12.04
CA TYR A 170 -6.40 16.82 12.73
C TYR A 170 -7.24 15.82 13.54
N LEU A 171 -8.56 15.87 13.42
CA LEU A 171 -9.49 14.99 14.11
C LEU A 171 -9.53 13.64 13.40
N GLU A 172 -9.30 12.55 14.11
CA GLU A 172 -9.46 11.20 13.61
C GLU A 172 -10.62 10.51 14.32
N TYR A 173 -11.31 9.59 13.65
CA TYR A 173 -12.36 8.78 14.26
C TYR A 173 -11.98 7.30 14.19
N SER A 174 -12.12 6.59 15.30
CA SER A 174 -11.98 5.13 15.35
C SER A 174 -13.35 4.49 15.23
N ILE A 175 -13.51 3.64 14.22
CA ILE A 175 -14.71 2.79 14.08
C ILE A 175 -14.68 1.69 15.14
N LYS A 176 -13.50 1.13 15.41
CA LYS A 176 -13.31 0.05 16.38
C LYS A 176 -13.77 0.44 17.78
N ASN A 177 -13.49 1.68 18.19
CA ASN A 177 -13.76 2.15 19.55
C ASN A 177 -14.88 3.21 19.63
N ASP A 178 -15.52 3.55 18.50
CA ASP A 178 -16.54 4.62 18.41
C ASP A 178 -16.11 5.89 19.16
N SER A 179 -14.92 6.41 18.84
CA SER A 179 -14.28 7.49 19.60
C SER A 179 -13.43 8.39 18.71
N VAL A 180 -13.28 9.65 19.12
CA VAL A 180 -12.46 10.65 18.42
C VAL A 180 -11.08 10.78 19.03
N PHE A 181 -10.09 11.02 18.19
CA PHE A 181 -8.68 11.17 18.54
C PHE A 181 -8.10 12.40 17.85
N CYS A 182 -7.00 12.93 18.38
CA CYS A 182 -6.21 13.96 17.71
C CYS A 182 -4.97 13.30 17.09
N PHE A 183 -4.80 13.48 15.78
CA PHE A 183 -3.67 12.94 15.01
C PHE A 183 -2.32 13.29 15.66
N CYS A 184 -2.11 14.57 15.97
CA CYS A 184 -0.86 15.03 16.58
C CYS A 184 -0.67 14.43 17.98
N CYS A 185 -1.72 14.37 18.80
CA CYS A 185 -1.62 13.80 20.15
C CYS A 185 -1.35 12.29 20.12
N ARG A 186 -1.91 11.57 19.14
CA ARG A 186 -1.66 10.13 18.98
C ARG A 186 -0.21 9.85 18.55
N LEU A 187 0.33 10.68 17.66
CA LEU A 187 1.69 10.48 17.14
C LEU A 187 2.79 10.99 18.08
N PHE A 188 2.54 12.08 18.81
CA PHE A 188 3.56 12.82 19.56
C PHE A 188 3.21 13.03 21.04
N GLY A 189 2.05 12.56 21.50
CA GLY A 189 1.63 12.72 22.89
C GLY A 189 2.49 11.90 23.83
N VAL A 190 3.02 12.55 24.87
CA VAL A 190 3.58 11.87 26.03
C VAL A 190 2.41 11.29 26.81
N ALA A 191 2.44 9.98 27.09
CA ALA A 191 1.42 9.37 27.94
C ALA A 191 1.36 10.14 29.28
N PRO A 192 0.17 10.50 29.80
CA PRO A 192 0.07 11.12 31.11
C PRO A 192 0.58 10.11 32.14
N GLY A 193 1.79 10.31 32.65
CA GLY A 193 2.50 9.39 33.55
C GLY A 193 3.89 8.91 33.10
N GLY A 194 4.41 9.40 31.98
CA GLY A 194 5.73 9.01 31.45
C GLY A 194 6.94 9.80 31.95
N GLU A 195 6.78 10.70 32.92
CA GLU A 195 7.89 11.41 33.55
C GLU A 195 7.91 11.07 35.05
N HIS A 196 9.07 10.61 35.53
CA HIS A 196 9.39 10.04 36.86
C HIS A 196 9.33 8.51 36.99
N ALA A 197 10.27 7.84 36.31
CA ALA A 197 11.00 6.73 36.94
C ALA A 197 12.43 6.70 36.38
N GLN A 198 13.40 6.84 37.29
CA GLN A 198 14.87 6.80 37.12
C GLN A 198 15.53 8.16 36.86
N ASP A 199 15.75 8.89 37.96
CA ASP A 199 17.10 9.08 38.53
C ASP A 199 16.99 9.04 40.07
#